data_AF-A0A849W8H0-F1
#
_entry.id   AF-A0A849W8H0-F1
#
_cell.length_a   1.000
_cell.length_b   1.000
_cell.length_c   1.000
_cell.angle_alpha   90.00
_cell.angle_beta   90.00
_cell.angle_gamma   90.00
#
_symmetry.space_group_name_H-M   'P 1'
#
loop_
_entity.id
_entity.type
_entity.pdbx_description
1 polymer ?
#
loop_
_entity_poly.entity_id
_entity_poly.type
_entity_poly.pdbx_seq_one_letter_code
_entity_poly.pdbx_strand_id
1 'polypeptide(L)'
;MFLKFFIFLLVLLTLYAQENKDLVLPASQEEGLKDIGRYVELFASKNALVSLSSLDYIAYFGKDALPFLIQGLNHANQQVRCFSAIALSRIPDKSAVAPLIAAISEPGVIDLQVLSDDGLKIHPAYDMSFKNALQENALRTLQSITGVSFGAISDDSKKKEIVEKWQEWWQKEEKTFILPQKLELTNLLSEEARYPIPGYSIYLKGITVCLDPGHGGESEKIGYKRGPSGNQEAESNLRLSRYLRDFLTKCGAKVLMTRDSDRFISLKDRTQVANLHKADLFISIHHNWSYRYTAQATTIWYHRTQDYKPAAIDLARYIFQEFTDKVPMRELDSAMGLKSDNLIYQSGFGVLRDLSPEIPGILCELAFFSNLETELKMRDPEFLRQEAYGIFLGVARYLYAGIPSYSVLEPKERILSEKQPLFVIQIHDGLQDRNSWDKKAKIFAKQIVVELDGISVPYQYNPSTSFIEFQPPKPLSPGDHTLQVFIMNLNKNHNWGKVYCFSIQEKEKK
;
A
#
# COMPACT_ATOMS: atom_id res chain seq x y z
N MET A 1 -6.98 25.98 32.80
CA MET A 1 -6.64 24.70 32.14
C MET A 1 -7.19 24.65 30.71
N PHE A 2 -8.51 24.82 30.53
CA PHE A 2 -9.18 24.86 29.21
C PHE A 2 -8.64 25.93 28.22
N LEU A 3 -8.37 27.16 28.67
CA LEU A 3 -7.87 28.22 27.79
C LEU A 3 -6.44 27.97 27.28
N LYS A 4 -5.58 27.37 28.12
CA LYS A 4 -4.22 26.95 27.70
C LYS A 4 -4.30 25.79 26.71
N PHE A 5 -5.14 24.80 26.97
CA PHE A 5 -5.39 23.69 26.05
C PHE A 5 -5.86 24.18 24.66
N PHE A 6 -6.80 25.12 24.63
CA PHE A 6 -7.34 25.65 23.37
C PHE A 6 -6.30 26.44 22.57
N ILE A 7 -5.46 27.24 23.23
CA ILE A 7 -4.40 28.04 22.57
C ILE A 7 -3.29 27.13 22.02
N PHE A 8 -2.84 26.13 22.78
CA PHE A 8 -1.82 25.18 22.34
C PHE A 8 -2.30 24.33 21.15
N LEU A 9 -3.55 23.88 21.19
CA LEU A 9 -4.18 23.09 20.13
C LEU A 9 -4.38 23.91 18.84
N LEU A 10 -4.75 25.20 18.96
CA LEU A 10 -4.83 26.11 17.82
C LEU A 10 -3.46 26.31 17.16
N VAL A 11 -2.40 26.48 17.95
CA VAL A 11 -1.02 26.66 17.44
C VAL A 11 -0.53 25.39 16.75
N LEU A 12 -0.77 24.22 17.33
CA LEU A 12 -0.41 22.91 16.77
C LEU A 12 -1.09 22.68 15.40
N LEU A 13 -2.38 22.98 15.30
CA LEU A 13 -3.14 22.87 14.05
C LEU A 13 -2.76 23.93 13.02
N THR A 14 -2.48 25.17 13.43
CA THR A 14 -2.10 26.23 12.48
C THR A 14 -0.73 25.95 11.85
N LEU A 15 0.22 25.45 12.64
CA LEU A 15 1.56 25.13 12.17
C LEU A 15 1.61 23.81 11.39
N TYR A 16 0.79 22.82 11.77
CA TYR A 16 0.74 21.54 11.07
C TYR A 16 -0.13 21.58 9.80
N ALA A 17 -1.20 22.37 9.74
CA ALA A 17 -2.00 22.54 8.52
C ALA A 17 -1.19 23.15 7.34
N GLN A 18 -0.03 23.76 7.63
CA GLN A 18 0.94 24.17 6.62
C GLN A 18 1.77 23.01 6.07
N GLU A 19 1.90 21.90 6.80
CA GLU A 19 2.69 20.71 6.44
C GLU A 19 1.84 19.48 6.04
N ASN A 20 0.62 19.32 6.56
CA ASN A 20 -0.24 18.15 6.33
C ASN A 20 -1.73 18.46 6.60
N LYS A 21 -2.63 18.10 5.66
CA LYS A 21 -4.04 18.55 5.64
C LYS A 21 -5.05 17.67 6.40
N ASP A 22 -4.63 16.54 6.96
CA ASP A 22 -5.55 15.46 7.34
C ASP A 22 -5.79 15.30 8.86
N LEU A 23 -5.41 16.27 9.70
CA LEU A 23 -5.62 16.19 11.16
C LEU A 23 -6.81 17.08 11.56
N VAL A 24 -7.90 16.45 12.00
CA VAL A 24 -9.13 17.12 12.46
C VAL A 24 -9.15 17.12 13.99
N LEU A 25 -9.69 18.18 14.59
CA LEU A 25 -9.91 18.26 16.03
C LEU A 25 -10.76 17.08 16.50
N PRO A 26 -10.30 16.29 17.49
CA PRO A 26 -11.21 15.36 18.13
C PRO A 26 -12.28 16.15 18.89
N ALA A 27 -13.54 15.83 18.64
CA ALA A 27 -14.69 16.46 19.27
C ALA A 27 -14.82 16.08 20.75
N SER A 28 -14.05 15.08 21.21
CA SER A 28 -14.03 14.60 22.60
C SER A 28 -12.68 13.99 22.99
N GLN A 29 -12.46 13.82 24.30
CA GLN A 29 -11.28 13.12 24.85
C GLN A 29 -11.18 11.66 24.36
N GLU A 30 -12.33 11.00 24.15
CA GLU A 30 -12.41 9.62 23.63
C GLU A 30 -12.00 9.53 22.16
N GLU A 31 -12.29 10.56 21.38
CA GLU A 31 -11.83 10.66 19.99
C GLU A 31 -10.34 11.01 19.93
N GLY A 32 -9.86 11.88 20.84
CA GLY A 32 -8.44 12.20 20.96
C GLY A 32 -7.58 11.00 21.34
N LEU A 33 -8.12 10.07 22.13
CA LEU A 33 -7.50 8.80 22.48
C LEU A 33 -7.23 7.88 21.27
N LYS A 34 -8.11 7.93 20.25
CA LYS A 34 -7.96 7.13 19.02
C LYS A 34 -6.78 7.62 18.16
N ASP A 35 -6.38 8.88 18.34
CA ASP A 35 -5.36 9.55 17.55
C ASP A 35 -4.04 9.78 18.31
N ILE A 36 -3.90 9.37 19.59
CA ILE A 36 -2.66 9.60 20.39
C ILE A 36 -1.42 9.10 19.67
N GLY A 37 -1.47 7.93 19.03
CA GLY A 37 -0.35 7.40 18.26
C GLY A 37 0.08 8.35 17.13
N ARG A 38 -0.87 8.99 16.45
CA ARG A 38 -0.59 9.99 15.42
C ARG A 38 0.09 11.24 16.00
N TYR A 39 -0.30 11.67 17.19
CA TYR A 39 0.39 12.77 17.88
C TYR A 39 1.80 12.39 18.35
N VAL A 40 2.06 11.11 18.67
CA VAL A 40 3.42 10.62 18.97
C VAL A 40 4.30 10.69 17.72
N GLU A 41 3.77 10.38 16.54
CA GLU A 41 4.50 10.54 15.27
C GLU A 41 4.87 12.01 14.99
N LEU A 42 4.08 12.97 15.46
CA LEU A 42 4.39 14.41 15.32
C LEU A 42 5.63 14.84 16.11
N PHE A 43 6.13 14.02 17.05
CA PHE A 43 7.43 14.26 17.65
C PHE A 43 8.57 14.24 16.63
N ALA A 44 8.41 13.58 15.48
CA ALA A 44 9.41 13.59 14.40
C ALA A 44 9.44 14.91 13.61
N SER A 45 8.57 15.88 13.93
CA SER A 45 8.47 17.14 13.19
C SER A 45 9.78 17.93 13.23
N LYS A 46 10.15 18.50 12.08
CA LYS A 46 11.26 19.46 11.97
C LYS A 46 10.92 20.80 12.60
N ASN A 47 9.63 21.11 12.76
CA ASN A 47 9.17 22.29 13.47
C ASN A 47 9.08 21.99 14.98
N ALA A 48 10.00 22.56 15.75
CA ALA A 48 10.09 22.35 17.20
C ALA A 48 8.80 22.71 17.96
N LEU A 49 8.02 23.69 17.48
CA LEU A 49 6.74 24.06 18.09
C LEU A 49 5.69 22.97 17.92
N VAL A 50 5.70 22.23 16.80
CA VAL A 50 4.80 21.09 16.57
C VAL A 50 5.13 19.95 17.52
N SER A 51 6.41 19.61 17.67
CA SER A 51 6.88 18.56 18.59
C SER A 51 6.55 18.90 20.06
N LEU A 52 6.79 20.15 20.48
CA LEU A 52 6.48 20.65 21.82
C LEU A 52 4.97 20.69 22.10
N SER A 53 4.18 21.17 21.15
CA SER A 53 2.73 21.24 21.32
C SER A 53 2.13 19.84 21.37
N SER A 54 2.68 18.89 20.61
CA SER A 54 2.27 17.47 20.66
C SER A 54 2.59 16.85 22.01
N LEU A 55 3.71 17.23 22.62
CA LEU A 55 4.12 16.75 23.94
C LEU A 55 3.13 17.19 25.03
N ASP A 56 2.76 18.47 25.02
CA ASP A 56 1.79 19.01 25.98
C ASP A 56 0.39 18.44 25.75
N TYR A 57 0.03 18.16 24.50
CA TYR A 57 -1.23 17.51 24.14
C TYR A 57 -1.29 16.05 24.61
N ILE A 58 -0.23 15.25 24.40
CA ILE A 58 -0.20 13.85 24.84
C ILE A 58 -0.21 13.74 26.36
N ALA A 59 0.46 14.67 27.06
CA ALA A 59 0.45 14.71 28.53
C ALA A 59 -0.96 14.91 29.12
N TYR A 60 -1.89 15.52 28.38
CA TYR A 60 -3.28 15.71 28.80
C TYR A 60 -4.01 14.37 29.01
N PHE A 61 -3.65 13.33 28.27
CA PHE A 61 -4.29 12.01 28.38
C PHE A 61 -3.76 11.15 29.53
N GLY A 62 -2.72 11.61 30.23
CA GLY A 62 -2.21 10.96 31.43
C GLY A 62 -1.91 9.48 31.23
N LYS A 63 -2.45 8.61 32.09
CA LYS A 63 -2.25 7.16 32.06
C LYS A 63 -2.63 6.52 30.72
N ASP A 64 -3.61 7.08 30.01
CA ASP A 64 -4.13 6.49 28.78
C ASP A 64 -3.16 6.67 27.60
N ALA A 65 -2.19 7.59 27.71
CA ALA A 65 -1.11 7.76 26.75
C ALA A 65 0.07 6.80 26.94
N LEU A 66 0.17 6.12 28.10
CA LEU A 66 1.35 5.31 28.45
C LEU A 66 1.71 4.26 27.38
N PRO A 67 0.78 3.48 26.82
CA PRO A 67 1.15 2.46 25.85
C PRO A 67 1.80 3.04 24.58
N PHE A 68 1.29 4.17 24.10
CA PHE A 68 1.78 4.86 22.91
C PHE A 68 3.17 5.46 23.13
N LEU A 69 3.39 6.03 24.32
CA LEU A 69 4.69 6.59 24.67
C LEU A 69 5.75 5.52 24.92
N ILE A 70 5.37 4.37 25.49
CA ILE A 70 6.27 3.21 25.62
C ILE A 70 6.66 2.67 24.24
N GLN A 71 5.72 2.64 23.29
CA GLN A 71 6.04 2.29 21.90
C GLN A 71 6.99 3.32 21.27
N GLY A 72 6.76 4.60 21.51
CA GLY A 72 7.60 5.70 21.03
C GLY A 72 9.05 5.60 21.49
N LEU A 73 9.33 5.01 22.68
CA LEU A 73 10.71 4.74 23.14
C LEU A 73 11.49 3.78 22.22
N ASN A 74 10.80 2.93 21.46
CA ASN A 74 11.41 1.98 20.52
C ASN A 74 11.35 2.47 19.06
N HIS A 75 10.92 3.71 18.85
CA HIS A 75 10.72 4.25 17.51
C HIS A 75 12.05 4.43 16.76
N ALA A 76 12.04 4.27 15.43
CA ALA A 76 13.25 4.40 14.60
C ALA A 76 13.83 5.84 14.63
N ASN A 77 12.96 6.85 14.71
CA ASN A 77 13.34 8.26 14.84
C ASN A 77 13.74 8.61 16.28
N GLN A 78 14.96 9.15 16.45
CA GLN A 78 15.53 9.54 17.75
C GLN A 78 14.74 10.65 18.46
N GLN A 79 14.18 11.58 17.71
CA GLN A 79 13.35 12.66 18.26
C GLN A 79 12.06 12.11 18.88
N VAL A 80 11.43 11.13 18.22
CA VAL A 80 10.26 10.44 18.77
C VAL A 80 10.61 9.69 20.06
N ARG A 81 11.75 8.99 20.11
CA ARG A 81 12.21 8.32 21.35
C ARG A 81 12.40 9.30 22.49
N CYS A 82 13.08 10.41 22.23
CA CYS A 82 13.35 11.45 23.23
C CYS A 82 12.06 12.09 23.75
N PHE A 83 11.18 12.58 22.86
CA PHE A 83 9.92 13.20 23.26
C PHE A 83 8.96 12.21 23.93
N SER A 84 9.04 10.93 23.59
CA SER A 84 8.28 9.88 24.28
C SER A 84 8.79 9.67 25.70
N ALA A 85 10.11 9.66 25.91
CA ALA A 85 10.70 9.64 27.25
C ALA A 85 10.30 10.89 28.08
N ILE A 86 10.27 12.08 27.45
CA ILE A 86 9.79 13.30 28.10
C ILE A 86 8.32 13.17 28.50
N ALA A 87 7.47 12.69 27.62
CA ALA A 87 6.05 12.53 27.90
C ALA A 87 5.81 11.50 29.03
N LEU A 88 6.53 10.37 29.01
CA LEU A 88 6.48 9.35 30.08
C LEU A 88 6.89 9.94 31.42
N SER A 89 7.92 10.78 31.44
CA SER A 89 8.36 11.46 32.66
C SER A 89 7.32 12.40 33.26
N ARG A 90 6.26 12.77 32.53
CA ARG A 90 5.21 13.66 33.02
C ARG A 90 3.98 12.94 33.56
N ILE A 91 3.93 11.61 33.42
CA ILE A 91 2.78 10.79 33.83
C ILE A 91 3.11 10.10 35.16
N PRO A 92 2.48 10.49 36.28
CA PRO A 92 2.74 9.91 37.60
C PRO A 92 2.04 8.55 37.77
N ASP A 93 2.44 7.55 36.97
CA ASP A 93 1.89 6.20 36.96
C ASP A 93 2.98 5.13 37.14
N LYS A 94 2.72 4.11 37.97
CA LYS A 94 3.67 3.03 38.25
C LYS A 94 4.10 2.26 37.00
N SER A 95 3.25 2.18 35.98
CA SER A 95 3.54 1.49 34.71
C SER A 95 4.58 2.24 33.86
N ALA A 96 4.81 3.53 34.12
CA ALA A 96 5.84 4.32 33.46
C ALA A 96 7.25 4.04 34.00
N VAL A 97 7.37 3.41 35.18
CA VAL A 97 8.62 3.29 35.93
C VAL A 97 9.68 2.49 35.18
N ALA A 98 9.37 1.23 34.81
CA ALA A 98 10.34 0.37 34.14
C ALA A 98 10.77 0.87 32.75
N PRO A 99 9.85 1.32 31.86
CA PRO A 99 10.23 1.87 30.56
C PRO A 99 11.10 3.13 30.67
N LEU A 100 10.81 4.00 31.65
CA LEU A 100 11.56 5.24 31.85
C LEU A 100 12.96 4.98 32.40
N ILE A 101 13.11 4.01 33.31
CA ILE A 101 14.42 3.54 33.80
C ILE A 101 15.27 3.00 32.65
N ALA A 102 14.68 2.16 31.78
CA ALA A 102 15.36 1.62 30.61
C ALA A 102 15.83 2.75 29.68
N ALA A 103 14.95 3.70 29.36
CA ALA A 103 15.26 4.83 28.48
C ALA A 103 16.36 5.76 29.03
N ILE A 104 16.41 5.97 30.35
CA ILE A 104 17.47 6.78 30.99
C ILE A 104 18.82 6.04 31.00
N SER A 105 18.78 4.72 31.11
CA SER A 105 19.98 3.87 31.21
C SER A 105 20.63 3.59 29.87
N GLU A 106 19.86 3.65 28.78
CA GLU A 106 20.32 3.32 27.43
C GLU A 106 21.00 4.54 26.76
N PRO A 107 22.30 4.44 26.40
CA PRO A 107 22.98 5.51 25.67
C PRO A 107 22.30 5.79 24.33
N GLY A 108 22.09 7.06 23.97
CA GLY A 108 21.48 7.44 22.69
C GLY A 108 19.95 7.57 22.68
N VAL A 109 19.22 6.99 23.66
CA VAL A 109 17.74 7.03 23.67
C VAL A 109 17.21 8.43 24.01
N ILE A 110 17.86 9.11 24.96
CA ILE A 110 17.53 10.49 25.39
C ILE A 110 18.54 11.53 24.91
N ASP A 111 19.38 11.16 23.94
CA ASP A 111 20.38 12.06 23.34
C ASP A 111 19.76 12.81 22.16
N LEU A 112 19.00 13.87 22.44
CA LEU A 112 18.37 14.66 21.39
C LEU A 112 19.37 15.68 20.82
N GLN A 113 19.79 15.52 19.56
CA GLN A 113 20.47 16.57 18.79
C GLN A 113 19.42 17.22 17.86
N VAL A 114 18.64 18.16 18.39
CA VAL A 114 17.73 18.95 17.52
C VAL A 114 18.59 19.94 16.77
N LEU A 115 18.63 19.81 15.44
CA LEU A 115 19.26 20.81 14.61
C LEU A 115 18.37 22.07 14.53
N SER A 116 18.96 23.25 14.37
CA SER A 116 18.26 24.48 14.03
C SER A 116 17.45 24.30 12.75
N ASP A 117 16.52 25.20 12.46
CA ASP A 117 15.63 25.11 11.29
C ASP A 117 16.40 24.95 9.95
N ASP A 118 17.67 25.35 9.91
CA ASP A 118 18.59 25.20 8.77
C ASP A 118 19.34 23.85 8.73
N GLY A 119 19.23 23.01 9.75
CA GLY A 119 19.91 21.72 9.85
C GLY A 119 21.41 21.80 10.20
N LEU A 120 21.95 22.98 10.54
CA LEU A 120 23.40 23.20 10.59
C LEU A 120 23.99 23.33 12.00
N LYS A 121 23.19 23.64 13.02
CA LYS A 121 23.65 23.82 14.42
C LYS A 121 22.69 23.14 15.38
N ILE A 122 23.09 22.86 16.61
CA ILE A 122 22.13 22.46 17.65
C ILE A 122 21.21 23.66 17.94
N HIS A 123 19.89 23.44 17.90
CA HIS A 123 18.91 24.48 18.17
C HIS A 123 19.13 25.01 19.61
N PRO A 124 19.30 26.34 19.83
CA PRO A 124 19.75 26.89 21.11
C PRO A 124 18.83 26.60 22.31
N ALA A 125 17.58 26.21 22.07
CA ALA A 125 16.66 25.75 23.12
C ALA A 125 16.95 24.32 23.64
N TYR A 126 17.86 23.55 23.02
CA TYR A 126 18.08 22.11 23.27
C TYR A 126 19.57 21.75 23.42
N ASP A 127 20.30 22.56 24.19
CA ASP A 127 21.68 22.31 24.65
C ASP A 127 21.74 21.13 25.66
N MET A 128 22.94 20.70 26.05
CA MET A 128 23.26 19.73 27.12
C MET A 128 22.46 19.97 28.42
N SER A 129 22.07 21.22 28.70
CA SER A 129 21.15 21.61 29.77
C SER A 129 19.76 20.95 29.67
N PHE A 130 19.22 20.74 28.48
CA PHE A 130 17.91 20.10 28.25
C PHE A 130 17.95 18.60 28.56
N LYS A 131 19.02 17.89 28.17
CA LYS A 131 19.25 16.48 28.52
C LYS A 131 19.26 16.30 30.05
N ASN A 132 19.97 17.19 30.75
CA ASN A 132 20.01 17.19 32.21
C ASN A 132 18.63 17.49 32.82
N ALA A 133 17.90 18.47 32.31
CA ALA A 133 16.56 18.81 32.78
C ALA A 133 15.54 17.68 32.55
N LEU A 134 15.63 16.96 31.43
CA LEU A 134 14.80 15.79 31.15
C LEU A 134 15.07 14.65 32.13
N GLN A 135 16.34 14.29 32.31
CA GLN A 135 16.74 13.28 33.29
C GLN A 135 16.28 13.69 34.69
N GLU A 136 16.47 14.94 35.09
CA GLU A 136 16.01 15.45 36.39
C GLU A 136 14.50 15.35 36.59
N ASN A 137 13.70 15.71 35.58
CA ASN A 137 12.24 15.60 35.65
C ASN A 137 11.77 14.14 35.72
N ALA A 138 12.37 13.26 34.93
CA ALA A 138 12.12 11.83 34.99
C ALA A 138 12.48 11.26 36.37
N LEU A 139 13.62 11.67 36.92
CA LEU A 139 14.03 11.25 38.25
C LEU A 139 13.02 11.74 39.32
N ARG A 140 12.56 13.00 39.25
CA ARG A 140 11.55 13.54 40.20
C ARG A 140 10.21 12.82 40.12
N THR A 141 9.76 12.47 38.92
CA THR A 141 8.52 11.72 38.74
C THR A 141 8.62 10.32 39.30
N LEU A 142 9.75 9.64 39.10
CA LEU A 142 10.01 8.35 39.71
C LEU A 142 10.06 8.45 41.25
N GLN A 143 10.64 9.50 41.84
CA GLN A 143 10.55 9.76 43.30
C GLN A 143 9.10 9.94 43.76
N SER A 144 8.29 10.68 43.01
CA SER A 144 6.87 10.92 43.31
C SER A 144 6.02 9.64 43.26
N ILE A 145 6.21 8.82 42.23
CA ILE A 145 5.46 7.56 42.03
C ILE A 145 5.83 6.50 43.07
N THR A 146 7.11 6.40 43.40
CA THR A 146 7.64 5.33 44.27
C THR A 146 7.62 5.71 45.75
N GLY A 147 7.55 7.01 46.07
CA GLY A 147 7.68 7.53 47.43
C GLY A 147 9.09 7.42 48.01
N VAL A 148 10.08 6.96 47.23
CA VAL A 148 11.45 6.76 47.69
C VAL A 148 12.24 8.06 47.53
N SER A 149 12.77 8.57 48.65
CA SER A 149 13.58 9.80 48.69
C SER A 149 15.07 9.46 48.56
N PHE A 150 15.76 10.14 47.64
CA PHE A 150 17.19 9.92 47.39
C PHE A 150 18.05 11.20 47.49
N GLY A 151 17.50 12.28 48.04
CA GLY A 151 18.20 13.55 48.18
C GLY A 151 18.26 14.39 46.89
N ALA A 152 19.04 15.48 46.93
CA ALA A 152 19.16 16.43 45.82
C ALA A 152 19.90 15.82 44.62
N ILE A 153 19.34 15.99 43.41
CA ILE A 153 19.96 15.61 42.14
C ILE A 153 21.08 16.62 41.86
N SER A 154 22.32 16.27 42.20
CA SER A 154 23.46 17.21 42.16
C SER A 154 24.52 16.90 41.09
N ASP A 155 24.63 15.64 40.63
CA ASP A 155 25.65 15.18 39.69
C ASP A 155 25.32 13.80 39.07
N ASP A 156 26.04 13.41 38.01
CA ASP A 156 25.81 12.17 37.26
C ASP A 156 26.08 10.89 38.06
N SER A 157 27.00 10.93 39.03
CA SER A 157 27.28 9.79 39.92
C SER A 157 26.06 9.49 40.79
N LYS A 158 25.42 10.53 41.35
CA LYS A 158 24.17 10.37 42.10
C LYS A 158 23.00 9.97 41.21
N LYS A 159 22.90 10.47 39.97
CA LYS A 159 21.85 10.01 39.04
C LYS A 159 21.93 8.51 38.80
N LYS A 160 23.14 7.98 38.59
CA LYS A 160 23.37 6.54 38.40
C LYS A 160 22.97 5.75 39.64
N GLU A 161 23.39 6.19 40.82
CA GLU A 161 23.01 5.58 42.11
C GLU A 161 21.48 5.57 42.31
N ILE A 162 20.78 6.64 41.92
CA ILE A 162 19.32 6.75 42.01
C ILE A 162 18.64 5.75 41.06
N VAL A 163 19.13 5.64 39.82
CA VAL A 163 18.61 4.69 38.82
C VAL A 163 18.80 3.24 39.29
N GLU A 164 19.97 2.91 39.84
CA GLU A 164 20.26 1.58 40.42
C GLU A 164 19.30 1.26 41.57
N LYS A 165 19.09 2.21 42.50
CA LYS A 165 18.13 2.04 43.60
C LYS A 165 16.69 1.83 43.13
N TRP A 166 16.29 2.45 42.02
CA TRP A 166 14.98 2.16 41.43
C TRP A 166 14.90 0.81 40.72
N GLN A 167 15.96 0.39 40.04
CA GLN A 167 16.00 -0.96 39.46
C GLN A 167 15.84 -2.02 40.55
N GLU A 168 16.53 -1.85 41.68
CA GLU A 168 16.39 -2.73 42.84
C GLU A 168 14.99 -2.68 43.46
N TRP A 169 14.37 -1.50 43.54
CA TRP A 169 12.99 -1.36 44.01
C TRP A 169 12.00 -2.05 43.07
N TRP A 170 12.12 -1.81 41.75
CA TRP A 170 11.24 -2.41 40.75
C TRP A 170 11.34 -3.93 40.73
N GLN A 171 12.55 -4.50 40.82
CA GLN A 171 12.75 -5.95 40.91
C GLN A 171 12.07 -6.58 42.14
N LYS A 172 11.88 -5.82 43.22
CA LYS A 172 11.16 -6.28 44.42
C LYS A 172 9.64 -6.17 44.26
N GLU A 173 9.16 -5.10 43.62
CA GLU A 173 7.72 -4.80 43.45
C GLU A 173 7.09 -5.47 42.22
N GLU A 174 7.87 -5.86 41.21
CA GLU A 174 7.36 -6.50 39.98
C GLU A 174 6.52 -7.76 40.28
N LYS A 175 6.82 -8.46 41.37
CA LYS A 175 6.10 -9.67 41.80
C LYS A 175 4.68 -9.41 42.32
N THR A 176 4.35 -8.19 42.72
CA THR A 176 3.01 -7.80 43.20
C THR A 176 2.21 -7.04 42.14
N PHE A 177 2.86 -6.68 41.02
CA PHE A 177 2.27 -5.91 39.94
C PHE A 177 1.90 -6.81 38.75
N ILE A 178 0.61 -6.99 38.51
CA ILE A 178 0.13 -7.68 37.30
C ILE A 178 0.27 -6.68 36.14
N LEU A 179 1.30 -6.85 35.32
CA LEU A 179 1.34 -6.24 33.99
C LEU A 179 0.05 -6.67 33.26
N PRO A 180 -0.77 -5.73 32.77
CA PRO A 180 -1.76 -6.09 31.76
C PRO A 180 -1.00 -6.83 30.67
N GLN A 181 -1.46 -8.02 30.29
CA GLN A 181 -0.90 -8.73 29.13
C GLN A 181 -0.72 -7.71 28.01
N LYS A 182 0.48 -7.72 27.40
CA LYS A 182 0.83 -6.91 26.24
C LYS A 182 -0.39 -6.80 25.33
N LEU A 183 -1.12 -5.70 25.45
CA LEU A 183 -2.28 -5.48 24.63
C LEU A 183 -1.69 -5.15 23.27
N GLU A 184 -1.80 -6.07 22.31
CA GLU A 184 -1.51 -5.74 20.92
C GLU A 184 -2.56 -4.72 20.46
N LEU A 185 -2.22 -3.45 20.66
CA LEU A 185 -3.07 -2.28 20.42
C LEU A 185 -3.21 -1.93 18.93
N THR A 186 -2.63 -2.73 18.03
CA THR A 186 -2.87 -2.64 16.58
C THR A 186 -4.37 -2.81 16.23
N ASN A 187 -5.20 -3.26 17.17
CA ASN A 187 -6.64 -3.47 17.00
C ASN A 187 -7.57 -2.38 17.61
N LEU A 188 -7.08 -1.21 18.02
CA LEU A 188 -7.95 -0.15 18.58
C LEU A 188 -8.79 0.62 17.54
N LEU A 189 -8.35 0.65 16.29
CA LEU A 189 -9.17 1.11 15.18
C LEU A 189 -9.93 -0.10 14.62
N SER A 190 -11.25 0.03 14.43
CA SER A 190 -12.02 -0.93 13.63
C SER A 190 -11.33 -1.14 12.29
N GLU A 191 -11.41 -2.35 11.73
CA GLU A 191 -10.80 -2.65 10.43
C GLU A 191 -11.21 -1.63 9.35
N GLU A 192 -12.46 -1.16 9.38
CA GLU A 192 -12.99 -0.09 8.53
C GLU A 192 -12.27 1.26 8.67
N ALA A 193 -11.77 1.58 9.87
CA ALA A 193 -11.09 2.84 10.14
C ALA A 193 -9.61 2.80 9.70
N ARG A 194 -8.99 1.62 9.77
CA ARG A 194 -7.61 1.39 9.26
C ARG A 194 -7.58 1.27 7.74
N TYR A 195 -8.61 0.66 7.17
CA TYR A 195 -8.71 0.37 5.75
C TYR A 195 -10.03 0.92 5.19
N PRO A 196 -10.16 2.26 5.10
CA PRO A 196 -11.38 2.89 4.63
C PRO A 196 -11.67 2.50 3.18
N ILE A 197 -12.89 2.04 2.91
CA ILE A 197 -13.31 1.71 1.55
C ILE A 197 -13.62 3.01 0.81
N PRO A 198 -12.84 3.41 -0.21
CA PRO A 198 -13.06 4.67 -0.90
C PRO A 198 -14.33 4.61 -1.75
N GLY A 199 -15.03 5.73 -1.90
CA GLY A 199 -16.26 5.80 -2.70
C GLY A 199 -16.08 5.41 -4.16
N TYR A 200 -14.87 5.55 -4.72
CA TYR A 200 -14.58 5.09 -6.09
C TYR A 200 -14.44 3.58 -6.23
N SER A 201 -14.45 2.81 -5.13
CA SER A 201 -14.42 1.35 -5.20
C SER A 201 -15.70 0.75 -5.80
N ILE A 202 -16.77 1.53 -5.95
CA ILE A 202 -18.03 1.08 -6.59
C ILE A 202 -17.83 0.52 -8.00
N TYR A 203 -16.78 0.93 -8.71
CA TYR A 203 -16.45 0.45 -10.07
C TYR A 203 -15.84 -0.96 -10.09
N LEU A 204 -15.57 -1.56 -8.92
CA LEU A 204 -15.24 -2.99 -8.79
C LEU A 204 -16.46 -3.89 -8.95
N LYS A 205 -17.68 -3.35 -8.80
CA LYS A 205 -18.90 -4.15 -8.83
C LYS A 205 -19.05 -4.90 -10.15
N GLY A 206 -19.12 -6.23 -10.07
CA GLY A 206 -19.29 -7.11 -11.23
C GLY A 206 -18.01 -7.47 -11.97
N ILE A 207 -16.87 -6.85 -11.62
CA ILE A 207 -15.55 -7.19 -12.17
C ILE A 207 -15.09 -8.53 -11.60
N THR A 208 -14.59 -9.42 -12.44
CA THR A 208 -14.06 -10.72 -12.06
C THR A 208 -12.54 -10.65 -11.98
N VAL A 209 -11.98 -10.74 -10.77
CA VAL A 209 -10.53 -10.68 -10.53
C VAL A 209 -10.02 -12.07 -10.16
N CYS A 210 -9.08 -12.61 -10.92
CA CYS A 210 -8.38 -13.84 -10.58
C CYS A 210 -7.09 -13.52 -9.82
N LEU A 211 -7.03 -13.94 -8.56
CA LEU A 211 -5.85 -13.83 -7.70
C LEU A 211 -5.08 -15.14 -7.74
N ASP A 212 -3.78 -15.05 -7.96
CA ASP A 212 -2.88 -16.18 -7.97
C ASP A 212 -1.86 -16.08 -6.82
N PRO A 213 -2.13 -16.71 -5.65
CA PRO A 213 -1.12 -16.80 -4.61
C PRO A 213 0.03 -17.70 -5.10
N GLY A 214 1.21 -17.11 -5.31
CA GLY A 214 2.38 -17.81 -5.82
C GLY A 214 2.77 -19.03 -4.97
N HIS A 215 3.34 -20.06 -5.59
CA HIS A 215 3.78 -21.32 -4.95
C HIS A 215 2.63 -22.16 -4.36
N GLY A 216 2.94 -23.06 -3.43
CA GLY A 216 1.99 -23.89 -2.68
C GLY A 216 2.29 -25.39 -2.79
N GLY A 217 2.01 -26.14 -1.72
CA GLY A 217 2.20 -27.59 -1.64
C GLY A 217 3.65 -28.03 -1.48
N GLU A 218 4.53 -27.11 -1.08
CA GLU A 218 5.97 -27.32 -0.97
C GLU A 218 6.47 -27.12 0.47
N SER A 219 5.56 -27.05 1.44
CA SER A 219 5.88 -26.80 2.85
C SER A 219 6.80 -27.85 3.47
N GLU A 220 6.77 -29.08 2.98
CA GLU A 220 7.67 -30.16 3.42
C GLU A 220 9.11 -30.00 2.87
N LYS A 221 9.34 -29.19 1.83
CA LYS A 221 10.68 -28.98 1.26
C LYS A 221 11.50 -28.08 2.19
N ILE A 222 12.49 -28.67 2.86
CA ILE A 222 13.40 -27.97 3.77
C ILE A 222 14.14 -26.86 3.01
N GLY A 223 14.08 -25.64 3.56
CA GLY A 223 14.79 -24.47 3.02
C GLY A 223 14.21 -23.84 1.74
N TYR A 224 13.19 -24.46 1.12
CA TYR A 224 12.63 -23.94 -0.13
C TYR A 224 11.82 -22.66 0.10
N LYS A 225 12.28 -21.54 -0.48
CA LYS A 225 11.61 -20.22 -0.41
C LYS A 225 11.22 -19.81 1.01
N ARG A 226 12.16 -20.03 1.93
CA ARG A 226 12.06 -19.66 3.34
C ARG A 226 12.99 -18.49 3.66
N GLY A 227 12.47 -17.54 4.43
CA GLY A 227 13.28 -16.46 4.99
C GLY A 227 14.09 -16.89 6.21
N PRO A 228 14.90 -15.97 6.77
CA PRO A 228 15.83 -16.30 7.85
C PRO A 228 15.17 -16.80 9.15
N SER A 229 13.93 -16.38 9.46
CA SER A 229 13.17 -16.91 10.62
C SER A 229 12.33 -18.15 10.29
N GLY A 230 12.41 -18.64 9.04
CA GLY A 230 11.69 -19.81 8.55
C GLY A 230 10.29 -19.52 8.00
N ASN A 231 9.90 -18.24 7.87
CA ASN A 231 8.65 -17.87 7.19
C ASN A 231 8.70 -18.32 5.72
N GLN A 232 7.59 -18.85 5.22
CA GLN A 232 7.49 -19.34 3.85
C GLN A 232 6.82 -18.29 2.96
N GLU A 233 7.39 -18.07 1.78
CA GLU A 233 6.82 -17.16 0.78
C GLU A 233 5.37 -17.55 0.44
N ALA A 234 5.12 -18.85 0.20
CA ALA A 234 3.82 -19.39 -0.18
C ALA A 234 2.71 -19.08 0.85
N GLU A 235 3.04 -19.08 2.14
CA GLU A 235 2.09 -18.79 3.21
C GLU A 235 1.77 -17.29 3.28
N SER A 236 2.78 -16.44 3.10
CA SER A 236 2.60 -14.99 3.06
C SER A 236 1.77 -14.57 1.84
N ASN A 237 2.08 -15.14 0.66
CA ASN A 237 1.31 -14.93 -0.57
C ASN A 237 -0.17 -15.33 -0.39
N LEU A 238 -0.44 -16.47 0.26
CA LEU A 238 -1.81 -16.95 0.48
C LEU A 238 -2.60 -16.04 1.44
N ARG A 239 -2.00 -15.67 2.58
CA ARG A 239 -2.65 -14.80 3.58
C ARG A 239 -2.96 -13.43 2.99
N LEU A 240 -2.01 -12.80 2.30
CA LEU A 240 -2.22 -11.53 1.61
C LEU A 240 -3.33 -11.62 0.57
N SER A 241 -3.32 -12.66 -0.27
CA SER A 241 -4.33 -12.85 -1.31
C SER A 241 -5.74 -12.99 -0.75
N ARG A 242 -5.91 -13.59 0.44
CA ARG A 242 -7.20 -13.67 1.14
C ARG A 242 -7.66 -12.29 1.62
N TYR A 243 -6.77 -11.48 2.19
CA TYR A 243 -7.12 -10.10 2.55
C TYR A 243 -7.51 -9.28 1.31
N LEU A 244 -6.77 -9.43 0.21
CA LEU A 244 -7.10 -8.76 -1.04
C LEU A 244 -8.46 -9.22 -1.60
N ARG A 245 -8.74 -10.53 -1.56
CA ARG A 245 -10.05 -11.10 -1.91
C ARG A 245 -11.15 -10.43 -1.09
N ASP A 246 -10.96 -10.31 0.22
CA ASP A 246 -11.98 -9.78 1.11
C ASP A 246 -12.27 -8.30 0.82
N PHE A 247 -11.25 -7.47 0.58
CA PHE A 247 -11.42 -6.08 0.15
C PHE A 247 -12.16 -5.95 -1.18
N LEU A 248 -11.75 -6.74 -2.20
CA LEU A 248 -12.38 -6.72 -3.52
C LEU A 248 -13.84 -7.19 -3.45
N THR A 249 -14.12 -8.26 -2.71
CA THR A 249 -15.46 -8.84 -2.55
C THR A 249 -16.39 -7.88 -1.81
N LYS A 250 -15.89 -7.18 -0.78
CA LYS A 250 -16.64 -6.14 -0.04
C LYS A 250 -17.13 -5.02 -0.97
N CYS A 251 -16.44 -4.79 -2.08
CA CYS A 251 -16.79 -3.79 -3.09
C CYS A 251 -17.59 -4.37 -4.29
N GLY A 252 -18.00 -5.63 -4.21
CA GLY A 252 -18.85 -6.29 -5.20
C GLY A 252 -18.11 -6.91 -6.40
N ALA A 253 -16.78 -7.02 -6.34
CA ALA A 253 -16.03 -7.82 -7.31
C ALA A 253 -16.28 -9.32 -7.08
N LYS A 254 -16.23 -10.10 -8.16
CA LYS A 254 -16.17 -11.57 -8.11
C LYS A 254 -14.70 -11.97 -8.05
N VAL A 255 -14.29 -12.70 -7.02
CA VAL A 255 -12.88 -13.09 -6.86
C VAL A 255 -12.71 -14.58 -7.08
N LEU A 256 -11.82 -14.93 -8.00
CA LEU A 256 -11.32 -16.28 -8.21
C LEU A 256 -9.95 -16.40 -7.54
N MET A 257 -9.65 -17.55 -6.94
CA MET A 257 -8.31 -17.83 -6.43
C MET A 257 -7.78 -19.10 -7.07
N THR A 258 -6.56 -19.07 -7.62
CA THR A 258 -5.92 -20.27 -8.19
C THR A 258 -5.71 -21.34 -7.12
N ARG A 259 -5.45 -20.89 -5.88
CA ARG A 259 -5.48 -21.71 -4.67
C ARG A 259 -6.00 -20.93 -3.47
N ASP A 260 -6.70 -21.63 -2.58
CA ASP A 260 -7.13 -21.12 -1.27
C ASP A 260 -6.68 -22.07 -0.14
N SER A 261 -5.58 -22.78 -0.37
CA SER A 261 -4.92 -23.67 0.58
C SER A 261 -3.45 -23.82 0.19
N ASP A 262 -2.62 -24.38 1.08
CA ASP A 262 -1.25 -24.76 0.72
C ASP A 262 -1.26 -26.05 -0.11
N ARG A 263 -1.48 -25.90 -1.42
CA ARG A 263 -1.48 -27.01 -2.39
C ARG A 263 -0.70 -26.64 -3.63
N PHE A 264 -0.12 -27.64 -4.26
CA PHE A 264 0.54 -27.46 -5.54
C PHE A 264 -0.49 -27.20 -6.64
N ILE A 265 -0.18 -26.23 -7.50
CA ILE A 265 -0.89 -25.97 -8.75
C ILE A 265 0.13 -25.53 -9.80
N SER A 266 0.09 -26.18 -10.97
CA SER A 266 1.03 -25.92 -12.06
C SER A 266 0.84 -24.52 -12.64
N LEU A 267 1.87 -23.96 -13.29
CA LEU A 267 1.78 -22.63 -13.92
C LEU A 267 0.65 -22.56 -14.97
N LYS A 268 0.45 -23.65 -15.71
CA LYS A 268 -0.62 -23.76 -16.72
C LYS A 268 -2.00 -23.79 -16.08
N ASP A 269 -2.18 -24.54 -14.99
CA ASP A 269 -3.49 -24.63 -14.34
C ASP A 269 -3.89 -23.29 -13.70
N ARG A 270 -2.92 -22.52 -13.19
CA ARG A 270 -3.14 -21.16 -12.67
C ARG A 270 -3.76 -20.24 -13.72
N THR A 271 -3.23 -20.22 -14.94
CA THR A 271 -3.77 -19.39 -16.03
C THR A 271 -5.11 -19.92 -16.53
N GLN A 272 -5.30 -21.24 -16.52
CA GLN A 272 -6.58 -21.85 -16.90
C GLN A 272 -7.74 -21.43 -15.99
N VAL A 273 -7.52 -21.24 -14.68
CA VAL A 273 -8.55 -20.70 -13.79
C VAL A 273 -9.08 -19.37 -14.31
N ALA A 274 -8.20 -18.44 -14.70
CA ALA A 274 -8.58 -17.14 -15.23
C ALA A 274 -9.25 -17.25 -16.62
N ASN A 275 -8.64 -18.03 -17.53
CA ASN A 275 -9.09 -18.16 -18.91
C ASN A 275 -10.48 -18.80 -19.02
N LEU A 276 -10.72 -19.92 -18.30
CA LEU A 276 -11.98 -20.66 -18.37
C LEU A 276 -13.15 -19.87 -17.80
N HIS A 277 -12.89 -19.06 -16.76
CA HIS A 277 -13.90 -18.23 -16.12
C HIS A 277 -14.01 -16.84 -16.74
N LYS A 278 -13.24 -16.55 -17.79
CA LYS A 278 -13.19 -15.23 -18.47
C LYS A 278 -12.99 -14.09 -17.46
N ALA A 279 -12.00 -14.25 -16.59
CA ALA A 279 -11.66 -13.21 -15.62
C ALA A 279 -11.35 -11.89 -16.34
N ASP A 280 -11.75 -10.76 -15.76
CA ASP A 280 -11.47 -9.44 -16.29
C ASP A 280 -10.03 -9.03 -16.01
N LEU A 281 -9.46 -9.44 -14.86
CA LEU A 281 -8.09 -9.14 -14.44
C LEU A 281 -7.42 -10.38 -13.83
N PHE A 282 -6.09 -10.48 -13.96
CA PHE A 282 -5.27 -11.49 -13.29
C PHE A 282 -4.13 -10.84 -12.50
N ILE A 283 -4.01 -11.18 -11.22
CA ILE A 283 -2.98 -10.64 -10.32
C ILE A 283 -2.30 -11.81 -9.61
N SER A 284 -1.05 -12.10 -9.97
CA SER A 284 -0.21 -13.05 -9.26
C SER A 284 0.56 -12.36 -8.14
N ILE A 285 0.59 -12.96 -6.96
CA ILE A 285 1.14 -12.38 -5.74
C ILE A 285 2.34 -13.21 -5.29
N HIS A 286 3.48 -12.53 -5.21
CA HIS A 286 4.77 -13.07 -4.82
C HIS A 286 5.52 -12.11 -3.89
N HIS A 287 6.52 -12.66 -3.20
CA HIS A 287 7.52 -11.90 -2.48
C HIS A 287 8.90 -12.29 -2.99
N ASN A 288 9.70 -11.26 -3.29
CA ASN A 288 11.01 -11.36 -3.89
C ASN A 288 12.00 -12.15 -3.03
N TRP A 289 13.08 -12.58 -3.70
CA TRP A 289 14.27 -13.10 -3.04
C TRP A 289 15.54 -12.57 -3.70
N SER A 290 16.59 -12.36 -2.90
CA SER A 290 17.92 -11.99 -3.39
C SER A 290 19.03 -12.45 -2.45
N TYR A 291 20.19 -12.76 -3.02
CA TYR A 291 21.46 -12.94 -2.31
C TYR A 291 21.92 -11.67 -1.59
N ARG A 292 21.44 -10.49 -1.99
CA ARG A 292 21.62 -9.25 -1.23
C ARG A 292 20.54 -9.18 -0.16
N TYR A 293 20.82 -9.73 1.03
CA TYR A 293 19.87 -9.81 2.15
C TYR A 293 19.42 -8.45 2.72
N THR A 294 19.96 -7.34 2.23
CA THR A 294 19.51 -5.98 2.56
C THR A 294 18.63 -5.36 1.47
N ALA A 295 18.36 -6.09 0.39
CA ALA A 295 17.49 -5.64 -0.69
C ALA A 295 16.07 -5.39 -0.16
N GLN A 296 15.50 -4.28 -0.60
CA GLN A 296 14.12 -3.87 -0.41
C GLN A 296 13.72 -3.22 -1.73
N ALA A 297 12.60 -3.63 -2.30
CA ALA A 297 11.96 -3.00 -3.45
C ALA A 297 10.67 -3.79 -3.75
N THR A 298 9.71 -3.11 -4.37
CA THR A 298 8.59 -3.74 -5.04
C THR A 298 8.81 -3.71 -6.53
N THR A 299 8.53 -4.83 -7.20
CA THR A 299 8.50 -4.89 -8.65
C THR A 299 7.19 -5.50 -9.12
N ILE A 300 6.61 -4.95 -10.20
CA ILE A 300 5.40 -5.49 -10.82
C ILE A 300 5.72 -5.80 -12.27
N TRP A 301 5.45 -7.05 -12.64
CA TRP A 301 5.88 -7.65 -13.88
C TRP A 301 4.72 -7.78 -14.86
N TYR A 302 4.97 -7.42 -16.11
CA TYR A 302 4.05 -7.61 -17.23
C TYR A 302 4.67 -8.53 -18.29
N HIS A 303 3.83 -9.16 -19.10
CA HIS A 303 4.29 -10.09 -20.13
C HIS A 303 4.82 -9.37 -21.37
N ARG A 304 6.03 -9.73 -21.81
CA ARG A 304 6.66 -9.24 -23.05
C ARG A 304 6.90 -7.73 -23.09
N THR A 305 6.67 -7.11 -24.24
CA THR A 305 6.93 -5.69 -24.49
C THR A 305 5.78 -4.84 -23.96
N GLN A 306 6.03 -3.53 -23.88
CA GLN A 306 5.03 -2.58 -23.40
C GLN A 306 3.76 -2.57 -24.26
N ASP A 307 3.93 -2.85 -25.56
CA ASP A 307 2.86 -2.81 -26.54
C ASP A 307 2.12 -4.15 -26.70
N TYR A 308 2.60 -5.23 -26.08
CA TYR A 308 1.96 -6.55 -26.22
C TYR A 308 0.59 -6.62 -25.54
N LYS A 309 0.51 -6.11 -24.29
CA LYS A 309 -0.73 -6.00 -23.49
C LYS A 309 -0.68 -4.72 -22.64
N PRO A 310 -0.84 -3.53 -23.24
CA PRO A 310 -0.62 -2.26 -22.54
C PRO A 310 -1.54 -2.07 -21.32
N ALA A 311 -2.76 -2.61 -21.35
CA ALA A 311 -3.67 -2.59 -20.20
C ALA A 311 -3.09 -3.26 -18.93
N ALA A 312 -2.18 -4.23 -19.06
CA ALA A 312 -1.51 -4.83 -17.91
C ALA A 312 -0.53 -3.85 -17.25
N ILE A 313 0.13 -3.00 -18.03
CA ILE A 313 1.02 -1.95 -17.52
C ILE A 313 0.21 -0.84 -16.85
N ASP A 314 -0.95 -0.51 -17.40
CA ASP A 314 -1.83 0.49 -16.78
C ASP A 314 -2.25 0.01 -15.39
N LEU A 315 -2.73 -1.23 -15.28
CA LEU A 315 -3.06 -1.85 -14.00
C LEU A 315 -1.84 -1.85 -13.06
N ALA A 316 -0.69 -2.30 -13.54
CA ALA A 316 0.54 -2.34 -12.76
C ALA A 316 0.95 -0.96 -12.23
N ARG A 317 0.80 0.09 -13.04
CA ARG A 317 1.13 1.48 -12.68
C ARG A 317 0.27 1.97 -11.51
N TYR A 318 -1.05 1.73 -11.56
CA TYR A 318 -1.94 2.11 -10.46
C TYR A 318 -1.64 1.32 -9.19
N ILE A 319 -1.43 0.00 -9.30
CA ILE A 319 -1.08 -0.83 -8.14
C ILE A 319 0.25 -0.38 -7.55
N PHE A 320 1.28 -0.18 -8.36
CA PHE A 320 2.59 0.26 -7.87
C PHE A 320 2.47 1.59 -7.12
N GLN A 321 1.77 2.59 -7.69
CA GLN A 321 1.61 3.90 -7.08
C GLN A 321 0.89 3.84 -5.73
N GLU A 322 -0.25 3.16 -5.65
CA GLU A 322 -1.00 3.06 -4.38
C GLU A 322 -0.27 2.17 -3.37
N PHE A 323 0.41 1.12 -3.84
CA PHE A 323 1.18 0.24 -2.97
C PHE A 323 2.36 0.98 -2.32
N THR A 324 3.16 1.73 -3.07
CA THR A 324 4.30 2.46 -2.49
C THR A 324 3.88 3.65 -1.62
N ASP A 325 2.66 4.17 -1.79
CA ASP A 325 2.07 5.15 -0.86
C ASP A 325 1.68 4.52 0.47
N LYS A 326 1.16 3.28 0.45
CA LYS A 326 0.68 2.59 1.65
C LYS A 326 1.74 1.78 2.36
N VAL A 327 2.76 1.30 1.67
CA VAL A 327 3.81 0.45 2.24
C VAL A 327 5.13 1.22 2.16
N PRO A 328 5.65 1.74 3.30
CA PRO A 328 6.87 2.55 3.31
C PRO A 328 8.06 1.81 2.70
N MET A 329 8.74 2.45 1.74
CA MET A 329 9.97 1.96 1.11
C MET A 329 11.07 3.01 1.18
N ARG A 330 12.32 2.59 0.93
CA ARG A 330 13.43 3.55 0.79
C ARG A 330 13.25 4.32 -0.53
N GLU A 331 13.58 5.61 -0.50
CA GLU A 331 13.32 6.57 -1.59
C GLU A 331 13.90 6.12 -2.96
N LEU A 332 15.05 5.44 -2.94
CA LEU A 332 15.75 4.89 -4.13
C LEU A 332 14.97 3.78 -4.85
N ASP A 333 14.01 3.14 -4.17
CA ASP A 333 13.25 2.01 -4.71
C ASP A 333 11.94 2.45 -5.41
N SER A 334 11.61 3.75 -5.33
CA SER A 334 10.34 4.31 -5.85
C SER A 334 10.36 4.63 -7.35
N ALA A 335 11.53 4.63 -8.01
CA ALA A 335 11.68 5.16 -9.37
C ALA A 335 11.46 4.14 -10.51
N MET A 336 11.54 2.82 -10.28
CA MET A 336 11.47 1.81 -11.36
C MET A 336 10.90 0.45 -10.94
N GLY A 337 9.62 0.41 -10.53
CA GLY A 337 8.93 -0.83 -10.14
C GLY A 337 8.44 -1.71 -11.29
N LEU A 338 8.11 -1.14 -12.45
CA LEU A 338 7.49 -1.92 -13.54
C LEU A 338 8.54 -2.60 -14.41
N LYS A 339 8.39 -3.90 -14.65
CA LYS A 339 9.38 -4.71 -15.38
C LYS A 339 8.72 -5.65 -16.37
N SER A 340 9.39 -5.88 -17.50
CA SER A 340 9.02 -6.97 -18.41
C SER A 340 9.54 -8.30 -17.87
N ASP A 341 8.71 -9.33 -17.87
CA ASP A 341 9.13 -10.70 -17.53
C ASP A 341 10.17 -11.28 -18.52
N ASN A 342 10.33 -10.67 -19.70
CA ASN A 342 11.40 -11.02 -20.65
C ASN A 342 12.80 -10.70 -20.14
N LEU A 343 12.93 -9.88 -19.10
CA LEU A 343 14.20 -9.64 -18.44
C LEU A 343 14.70 -10.88 -17.67
N ILE A 344 13.80 -11.78 -17.27
CA ILE A 344 14.15 -12.98 -16.51
C ILE A 344 14.16 -14.22 -17.43
N TYR A 345 13.12 -14.39 -18.26
CA TYR A 345 13.03 -15.52 -19.20
C TYR A 345 12.63 -15.03 -20.59
N GLN A 346 13.31 -15.49 -21.65
CA GLN A 346 12.96 -15.12 -23.03
C GLN A 346 11.52 -15.47 -23.41
N SER A 347 10.93 -16.49 -22.78
CA SER A 347 9.52 -16.87 -22.95
C SER A 347 8.57 -16.21 -21.94
N GLY A 348 9.07 -15.38 -21.03
CA GLY A 348 8.31 -14.76 -19.95
C GLY A 348 7.86 -15.72 -18.84
N PHE A 349 7.16 -15.19 -17.84
CA PHE A 349 6.62 -15.96 -16.72
C PHE A 349 5.44 -16.80 -17.18
N GLY A 350 5.41 -18.08 -16.80
CA GLY A 350 4.34 -19.00 -17.23
C GLY A 350 2.94 -18.56 -16.84
N VAL A 351 2.79 -17.95 -15.65
CA VAL A 351 1.52 -17.41 -15.16
C VAL A 351 1.02 -16.17 -15.91
N LEU A 352 1.87 -15.53 -16.72
CA LEU A 352 1.47 -14.40 -17.56
C LEU A 352 1.41 -14.76 -19.05
N ARG A 353 2.29 -15.67 -19.48
CA ARG A 353 2.41 -16.12 -20.88
C ARG A 353 1.13 -16.78 -21.41
N ASP A 354 0.53 -17.65 -20.61
CA ASP A 354 -0.59 -18.50 -21.07
C ASP A 354 -1.97 -17.86 -20.79
N LEU A 355 -2.00 -16.60 -20.34
CA LEU A 355 -3.25 -15.84 -20.19
C LEU A 355 -3.80 -15.40 -21.54
N SER A 356 -5.12 -15.48 -21.68
CA SER A 356 -5.86 -14.96 -22.83
C SER A 356 -5.41 -13.53 -23.16
N PRO A 357 -5.30 -13.16 -24.45
CA PRO A 357 -5.00 -11.80 -24.89
C PRO A 357 -5.90 -10.73 -24.26
N GLU A 358 -7.14 -11.11 -23.95
CA GLU A 358 -8.17 -10.22 -23.42
C GLU A 358 -8.01 -9.91 -21.93
N ILE A 359 -7.18 -10.67 -21.19
CA ILE A 359 -7.01 -10.56 -19.74
C ILE A 359 -5.71 -9.81 -19.44
N PRO A 360 -5.75 -8.57 -18.92
CA PRO A 360 -4.60 -7.90 -18.34
C PRO A 360 -4.13 -8.68 -17.12
N GLY A 361 -2.91 -9.23 -17.21
CA GLY A 361 -2.28 -10.03 -16.18
C GLY A 361 -0.98 -9.43 -15.70
N ILE A 362 -0.78 -9.37 -14.39
CA ILE A 362 0.46 -8.91 -13.77
C ILE A 362 0.95 -9.90 -12.70
N LEU A 363 2.25 -9.85 -12.41
CA LEU A 363 2.84 -10.53 -11.25
C LEU A 363 3.48 -9.49 -10.34
N CYS A 364 3.05 -9.44 -9.09
CA CYS A 364 3.56 -8.54 -8.08
C CYS A 364 4.61 -9.26 -7.23
N GLU A 365 5.81 -8.68 -7.15
CA GLU A 365 6.86 -9.08 -6.23
C GLU A 365 7.00 -7.97 -5.17
N LEU A 366 6.35 -8.16 -4.03
CA LEU A 366 6.00 -7.07 -3.12
C LEU A 366 7.14 -6.66 -2.18
N ALA A 367 7.80 -7.64 -1.56
CA ALA A 367 8.88 -7.39 -0.61
C ALA A 367 9.88 -8.56 -0.62
N PHE A 368 11.08 -8.40 -0.07
CA PHE A 368 12.10 -9.46 -0.08
C PHE A 368 12.02 -10.35 1.15
N PHE A 369 11.62 -11.61 1.02
CA PHE A 369 11.62 -12.55 2.16
C PHE A 369 13.03 -13.00 2.57
N SER A 370 14.06 -12.71 1.76
CA SER A 370 15.46 -12.91 2.15
C SER A 370 15.95 -11.84 3.13
N ASN A 371 15.30 -10.68 3.19
CA ASN A 371 15.62 -9.62 4.12
C ASN A 371 14.91 -9.87 5.46
N LEU A 372 15.67 -10.06 6.54
CA LEU A 372 15.12 -10.40 7.86
C LEU A 372 14.11 -9.37 8.37
N GLU A 373 14.37 -8.07 8.18
CA GLU A 373 13.46 -7.01 8.64
C GLU A 373 12.10 -7.12 7.93
N THR A 374 12.14 -7.30 6.61
CA THR A 374 10.93 -7.46 5.79
C THR A 374 10.25 -8.79 6.06
N GLU A 375 11.00 -9.89 6.20
CA GLU A 375 10.44 -11.21 6.47
C GLU A 375 9.71 -11.27 7.81
N LEU A 376 10.25 -10.62 8.85
CA LEU A 376 9.56 -10.49 10.14
C LEU A 376 8.25 -9.71 10.00
N LYS A 377 8.21 -8.64 9.20
CA LYS A 377 6.97 -7.91 8.89
C LYS A 377 5.98 -8.80 8.13
N MET A 378 6.41 -9.62 7.19
CA MET A 378 5.52 -10.56 6.46
C MET A 378 4.89 -11.64 7.36
N ARG A 379 5.37 -11.82 8.60
CA ARG A 379 4.71 -12.69 9.58
C ARG A 379 3.53 -11.99 10.23
N ASP A 380 3.60 -10.67 10.36
CA ASP A 380 2.56 -9.80 10.91
C ASP A 380 1.34 -9.78 9.96
N PRO A 381 0.16 -10.23 10.43
CA PRO A 381 -1.09 -10.12 9.69
C PRO A 381 -1.40 -8.70 9.20
N GLU A 382 -1.04 -7.68 9.99
CA GLU A 382 -1.36 -6.29 9.68
C GLU A 382 -0.54 -5.76 8.50
N PHE A 383 0.74 -6.12 8.45
CA PHE A 383 1.59 -5.76 7.33
C PHE A 383 1.06 -6.37 6.01
N LEU A 384 0.73 -7.68 6.01
CA LEU A 384 0.16 -8.33 4.82
C LEU A 384 -1.19 -7.73 4.42
N ARG A 385 -1.99 -7.27 5.39
CA ARG A 385 -3.26 -6.59 5.13
C ARG A 385 -3.04 -5.19 4.56
N GLN A 386 -2.03 -4.47 5.02
CA GLN A 386 -1.60 -3.19 4.45
C GLN A 386 -1.12 -3.33 3.00
N GLU A 387 -0.33 -4.37 2.71
CA GLU A 387 0.07 -4.72 1.35
C GLU A 387 -1.15 -5.03 0.46
N ALA A 388 -2.07 -5.88 0.94
CA ALA A 388 -3.32 -6.18 0.24
C ALA A 388 -4.16 -4.92 -0.01
N TYR A 389 -4.22 -4.01 0.97
CA TYR A 389 -4.96 -2.76 0.85
C TYR A 389 -4.35 -1.82 -0.20
N GLY A 390 -3.02 -1.72 -0.29
CA GLY A 390 -2.34 -0.98 -1.35
C GLY A 390 -2.68 -1.51 -2.74
N ILE A 391 -2.69 -2.83 -2.92
CA ILE A 391 -3.12 -3.46 -4.19
C ILE A 391 -4.60 -3.16 -4.48
N PHE A 392 -5.47 -3.32 -3.49
CA PHE A 392 -6.91 -3.03 -3.61
C PHE A 392 -7.16 -1.60 -4.08
N LEU A 393 -6.50 -0.60 -3.47
CA LEU A 393 -6.63 0.80 -3.87
C LEU A 393 -6.18 1.01 -5.31
N GLY A 394 -5.10 0.36 -5.72
CA GLY A 394 -4.61 0.40 -7.10
C GLY A 394 -5.62 -0.14 -8.11
N VAL A 395 -6.19 -1.32 -7.86
CA VAL A 395 -7.23 -1.91 -8.73
C VAL A 395 -8.46 -1.01 -8.78
N ALA A 396 -8.93 -0.54 -7.62
CA ALA A 396 -10.08 0.34 -7.53
C ALA A 396 -9.85 1.65 -8.28
N ARG A 397 -8.66 2.25 -8.18
CA ARG A 397 -8.31 3.49 -8.89
C ARG A 397 -8.15 3.27 -10.40
N TYR A 398 -7.59 2.14 -10.82
CA TYR A 398 -7.51 1.75 -12.23
C TYR A 398 -8.89 1.69 -12.89
N LEU A 399 -9.84 1.00 -12.26
CA LEU A 399 -11.23 0.92 -12.75
C LEU A 399 -11.95 2.26 -12.65
N TYR A 400 -11.68 3.03 -11.60
CA TYR A 400 -12.16 4.41 -11.47
C TYR A 400 -11.58 5.33 -12.55
N ALA A 401 -10.39 5.07 -13.09
CA ALA A 401 -9.86 5.85 -14.21
C ALA A 401 -10.53 5.52 -15.56
N GLY A 402 -11.45 4.54 -15.58
CA GLY A 402 -12.24 4.16 -16.75
C GLY A 402 -11.47 3.23 -17.66
N ILE A 403 -12.14 2.18 -18.15
CA ILE A 403 -11.57 1.25 -19.12
C ILE A 403 -12.25 1.55 -20.47
N PRO A 404 -11.53 2.07 -21.47
CA PRO A 404 -12.12 2.30 -22.77
C PRO A 404 -12.51 0.95 -23.41
N SER A 405 -13.47 1.01 -24.32
CA SER A 405 -13.95 -0.17 -25.04
C SER A 405 -14.55 0.22 -26.38
N TYR A 406 -14.89 -0.76 -27.20
CA TYR A 406 -15.53 -0.53 -28.48
C TYR A 406 -16.63 -1.56 -28.75
N SER A 407 -17.58 -1.14 -29.59
CA SER A 407 -18.67 -1.98 -30.08
C SER A 407 -18.73 -1.87 -31.61
N VAL A 408 -18.69 -3.01 -32.30
CA VAL A 408 -18.90 -3.07 -33.75
C VAL A 408 -20.41 -3.00 -34.01
N LEU A 409 -20.86 -1.95 -34.69
CA LEU A 409 -22.26 -1.71 -35.04
C LEU A 409 -22.61 -2.24 -36.42
N GLU A 410 -21.69 -2.08 -37.37
CA GLU A 410 -21.75 -2.69 -38.68
C GLU A 410 -20.43 -3.40 -38.99
N PRO A 411 -20.46 -4.56 -39.67
CA PRO A 411 -21.67 -5.32 -40.01
C PRO A 411 -22.31 -5.94 -38.76
N LYS A 412 -23.65 -5.96 -38.70
CA LYS A 412 -24.40 -6.59 -37.58
C LYS A 412 -24.19 -8.10 -37.48
N GLU A 413 -24.00 -8.75 -38.62
CA GLU A 413 -23.78 -10.18 -38.71
C GLU A 413 -22.30 -10.54 -38.55
N ARG A 414 -22.02 -11.75 -38.08
CA ARG A 414 -20.65 -12.28 -37.97
C ARG A 414 -20.25 -13.19 -39.11
N ILE A 415 -21.16 -13.53 -40.00
CA ILE A 415 -20.90 -14.33 -41.19
C ILE A 415 -21.29 -13.47 -42.39
N LEU A 416 -20.32 -13.10 -43.20
CA LEU A 416 -20.49 -12.08 -44.23
C LEU A 416 -20.28 -12.66 -45.63
N SER A 417 -21.10 -12.24 -46.58
CA SER A 417 -20.90 -12.57 -48.01
C SER A 417 -20.10 -11.49 -48.74
N GLU A 418 -20.10 -10.25 -48.24
CA GLU A 418 -19.29 -9.14 -48.76
C GLU A 418 -17.84 -9.28 -48.30
N LYS A 419 -16.89 -9.15 -49.23
CA LYS A 419 -15.46 -9.32 -48.96
C LYS A 419 -14.78 -8.02 -48.52
N GLN A 420 -15.43 -6.88 -48.71
CA GLN A 420 -14.99 -5.58 -48.19
C GLN A 420 -16.13 -4.87 -47.43
N PRO A 421 -16.63 -5.45 -46.32
CA PRO A 421 -17.71 -4.85 -45.56
C PRO A 421 -17.29 -3.50 -44.97
N LEU A 422 -18.24 -2.57 -44.88
CA LEU A 422 -18.04 -1.35 -44.08
C LEU A 422 -18.15 -1.70 -42.60
N PHE A 423 -17.09 -1.39 -41.85
CA PHE A 423 -17.12 -1.44 -40.40
C PHE A 423 -17.49 -0.07 -39.84
N VAL A 424 -18.50 -0.05 -38.97
CA VAL A 424 -18.85 1.13 -38.16
C VAL A 424 -18.70 0.73 -36.70
N ILE A 425 -17.83 1.42 -35.97
CA ILE A 425 -17.42 1.03 -34.62
C ILE A 425 -17.63 2.22 -33.67
N GLN A 426 -18.42 2.03 -32.62
CA GLN A 426 -18.56 2.99 -31.53
C GLN A 426 -17.43 2.81 -30.52
N ILE A 427 -16.74 3.90 -30.17
CA ILE A 427 -15.78 3.95 -29.06
C ILE A 427 -16.46 4.46 -27.79
N HIS A 428 -16.06 3.91 -26.65
CA HIS A 428 -16.39 4.34 -25.30
C HIS A 428 -15.11 4.63 -24.52
N ASP A 429 -15.08 5.68 -23.71
CA ASP A 429 -13.89 6.09 -22.93
C ASP A 429 -13.81 5.46 -21.53
N GLY A 430 -14.90 4.80 -21.11
CA GLY A 430 -15.03 4.19 -19.78
C GLY A 430 -15.42 5.18 -18.67
N LEU A 431 -15.74 6.42 -19.06
CA LEU A 431 -16.10 7.53 -18.19
C LEU A 431 -17.50 8.09 -18.50
N GLN A 432 -18.10 7.71 -19.63
CA GLN A 432 -19.37 8.27 -20.12
C GLN A 432 -20.54 8.25 -19.11
N ASP A 433 -20.62 7.23 -18.24
CA ASP A 433 -21.73 7.07 -17.27
C ASP A 433 -21.53 7.86 -15.97
N ARG A 434 -20.49 8.70 -15.89
CA ARG A 434 -20.07 9.38 -14.66
C ARG A 434 -20.57 10.81 -14.52
N ASN A 435 -21.63 11.17 -15.26
CA ASN A 435 -22.30 12.47 -15.19
C ASN A 435 -21.38 13.69 -15.36
N SER A 436 -20.37 13.59 -16.24
CA SER A 436 -19.57 14.74 -16.65
C SER A 436 -20.41 15.77 -17.41
N TRP A 437 -20.11 17.06 -17.17
CA TRP A 437 -20.61 18.22 -17.90
C TRP A 437 -20.06 18.28 -19.33
N ASP A 438 -18.82 17.84 -19.52
CA ASP A 438 -18.25 17.59 -20.85
C ASP A 438 -18.60 16.18 -21.31
N LYS A 439 -19.45 16.09 -22.33
CA LYS A 439 -19.93 14.84 -22.93
C LYS A 439 -19.03 14.30 -24.04
N LYS A 440 -17.95 15.00 -24.40
CA LYS A 440 -17.00 14.51 -25.41
C LYS A 440 -16.20 13.34 -24.86
N ALA A 441 -16.03 12.30 -25.66
CA ALA A 441 -15.21 11.15 -25.29
C ALA A 441 -13.76 11.58 -25.01
N LYS A 442 -13.22 11.11 -23.90
CA LYS A 442 -11.90 11.42 -23.39
C LYS A 442 -10.86 10.44 -23.94
N ILE A 443 -10.70 10.42 -25.26
CA ILE A 443 -9.80 9.51 -25.99
C ILE A 443 -8.63 10.27 -26.63
N PHE A 444 -7.43 9.70 -26.55
CA PHE A 444 -6.29 10.16 -27.34
C PHE A 444 -6.42 9.69 -28.78
N ALA A 445 -7.01 10.51 -29.65
CA ALA A 445 -7.29 10.14 -31.05
C ALA A 445 -6.05 9.63 -31.82
N LYS A 446 -4.85 10.16 -31.55
CA LYS A 446 -3.59 9.72 -32.17
C LYS A 446 -3.11 8.33 -31.72
N GLN A 447 -3.77 7.75 -30.72
CA GLN A 447 -3.44 6.46 -30.11
C GLN A 447 -4.48 5.40 -30.46
N ILE A 448 -5.41 5.72 -31.37
CA ILE A 448 -6.34 4.75 -31.93
C ILE A 448 -5.60 3.96 -33.01
N VAL A 449 -5.59 2.64 -32.86
CA VAL A 449 -5.10 1.70 -33.87
C VAL A 449 -6.21 0.71 -34.19
N VAL A 450 -6.49 0.49 -35.46
CA VAL A 450 -7.43 -0.52 -35.94
C VAL A 450 -6.64 -1.59 -36.66
N GLU A 451 -6.76 -2.83 -36.20
CA GLU A 451 -6.07 -3.98 -36.79
C GLU A 451 -7.07 -4.99 -37.32
N LEU A 452 -6.84 -5.42 -38.56
CA LEU A 452 -7.56 -6.51 -39.21
C LEU A 452 -6.56 -7.64 -39.47
N ASP A 453 -6.79 -8.79 -38.86
CA ASP A 453 -5.89 -9.96 -38.87
C ASP A 453 -4.46 -9.62 -38.42
N GLY A 454 -4.34 -8.77 -37.39
CA GLY A 454 -3.07 -8.29 -36.85
C GLY A 454 -2.33 -7.29 -37.73
N ILE A 455 -2.99 -6.76 -38.77
CA ILE A 455 -2.43 -5.74 -39.67
C ILE A 455 -3.17 -4.43 -39.47
N SER A 456 -2.44 -3.36 -39.15
CA SER A 456 -3.00 -2.01 -39.07
C SER A 456 -3.64 -1.58 -40.39
N VAL A 457 -4.87 -1.08 -40.32
CA VAL A 457 -5.64 -0.59 -41.47
C VAL A 457 -5.99 0.89 -41.34
N PRO A 458 -6.09 1.64 -42.46
CA PRO A 458 -6.53 3.02 -42.43
C PRO A 458 -8.00 3.12 -42.03
N TYR A 459 -8.37 4.16 -41.29
CA TYR A 459 -9.72 4.41 -40.81
C TYR A 459 -10.04 5.91 -40.78
N GLN A 460 -11.32 6.25 -40.67
CA GLN A 460 -11.80 7.58 -40.36
C GLN A 460 -12.36 7.60 -38.94
N TYR A 461 -11.97 8.58 -38.12
CA TYR A 461 -12.49 8.75 -36.77
C TYR A 461 -13.18 10.10 -36.64
N ASN A 462 -14.42 10.09 -36.15
CA ASN A 462 -15.19 11.30 -35.85
C ASN A 462 -15.15 11.55 -34.33
N PRO A 463 -14.43 12.57 -33.83
CA PRO A 463 -14.31 12.84 -32.40
C PRO A 463 -15.61 13.32 -31.74
N SER A 464 -16.56 13.86 -32.52
CA SER A 464 -17.82 14.39 -31.99
C SER A 464 -18.84 13.28 -31.69
N THR A 465 -18.80 12.20 -32.46
CA THR A 465 -19.69 11.03 -32.29
C THR A 465 -18.98 9.81 -31.73
N SER A 466 -17.64 9.83 -31.70
CA SER A 466 -16.78 8.72 -31.30
C SER A 466 -16.96 7.47 -32.16
N PHE A 467 -17.28 7.66 -33.45
CA PHE A 467 -17.32 6.59 -34.44
C PHE A 467 -16.00 6.44 -35.18
N ILE A 468 -15.61 5.18 -35.40
CA ILE A 468 -14.62 4.78 -36.39
C ILE A 468 -15.36 4.15 -37.57
N GLU A 469 -14.96 4.52 -38.79
CA GLU A 469 -15.42 3.89 -40.02
C GLU A 469 -14.21 3.42 -40.83
N PHE A 470 -14.24 2.17 -41.30
CA PHE A 470 -13.24 1.68 -42.25
C PHE A 470 -13.77 0.54 -43.12
N GLN A 471 -13.12 0.33 -44.27
CA GLN A 471 -13.31 -0.85 -45.13
C GLN A 471 -11.98 -1.56 -45.30
N PRO A 472 -11.96 -2.92 -45.39
CA PRO A 472 -10.74 -3.65 -45.70
C PRO A 472 -10.11 -3.11 -46.99
N PRO A 473 -8.80 -2.77 -46.99
CA PRO A 473 -8.15 -2.17 -48.15
C PRO A 473 -8.06 -3.13 -49.35
N LYS A 474 -8.22 -4.42 -49.11
CA LYS A 474 -8.31 -5.48 -50.12
C LYS A 474 -9.45 -6.44 -49.77
N PRO A 475 -10.04 -7.14 -50.76
CA PRO A 475 -11.03 -8.19 -50.49
C PRO A 475 -10.49 -9.28 -49.57
N LEU A 476 -11.25 -9.59 -48.52
CA LEU A 476 -10.94 -10.66 -47.58
C LEU A 476 -11.12 -12.04 -48.22
N SER A 477 -10.26 -12.97 -47.82
CA SER A 477 -10.37 -14.38 -48.20
C SER A 477 -11.57 -15.04 -47.51
N PRO A 478 -12.16 -16.11 -48.07
CA PRO A 478 -13.06 -16.95 -47.30
C PRO A 478 -12.37 -17.50 -46.04
N GLY A 479 -13.09 -17.57 -44.92
CA GLY A 479 -12.56 -18.05 -43.64
C GLY A 479 -12.77 -17.08 -42.49
N ASP A 480 -12.10 -17.36 -41.37
CA ASP A 480 -12.21 -16.58 -40.13
C ASP A 480 -11.24 -15.40 -40.12
N HIS A 481 -11.73 -14.28 -39.59
CA HIS A 481 -11.03 -13.02 -39.49
C HIS A 481 -11.19 -12.42 -38.09
N THR A 482 -10.23 -11.57 -37.73
CA THR A 482 -10.19 -10.89 -36.44
C THR A 482 -10.05 -9.39 -36.60
N LEU A 483 -10.82 -8.64 -35.83
CA LEU A 483 -10.76 -7.18 -35.75
C LEU A 483 -10.46 -6.77 -34.31
N GLN A 484 -9.44 -5.95 -34.13
CA GLN A 484 -9.09 -5.34 -32.87
C GLN A 484 -9.01 -3.82 -33.02
N VAL A 485 -9.46 -3.11 -31.97
CA VAL A 485 -9.29 -1.67 -31.87
C VAL A 485 -8.58 -1.37 -30.57
N PHE A 486 -7.43 -0.72 -30.66
CA PHE A 486 -6.65 -0.25 -29.52
C PHE A 486 -6.98 1.21 -29.26
N ILE A 487 -7.28 1.55 -28.01
CA ILE A 487 -7.84 2.82 -27.60
C ILE A 487 -7.23 3.17 -26.25
N MET A 488 -6.73 4.40 -26.11
CA MET A 488 -6.27 4.94 -24.84
C MET A 488 -7.10 6.16 -24.42
N ASN A 489 -7.60 6.16 -23.20
CA ASN A 489 -8.32 7.30 -22.63
C ASN A 489 -7.37 8.36 -22.00
N LEU A 490 -7.90 9.52 -21.60
CA LEU A 490 -7.08 10.61 -21.04
C LEU A 490 -6.38 10.27 -19.72
N ASN A 491 -6.86 9.26 -18.99
CA ASN A 491 -6.20 8.76 -17.78
C ASN A 491 -5.07 7.76 -18.09
N LYS A 492 -4.76 7.59 -19.39
CA LYS A 492 -3.76 6.65 -19.91
C LYS A 492 -4.11 5.21 -19.57
N ASN A 493 -5.39 4.87 -19.64
CA ASN A 493 -5.85 3.48 -19.62
C ASN A 493 -6.15 3.03 -21.05
N HIS A 494 -5.62 1.87 -21.39
CA HIS A 494 -5.90 1.14 -22.61
C HIS A 494 -7.10 0.22 -22.43
N ASN A 495 -7.81 -0.06 -23.51
CA ASN A 495 -8.86 -1.05 -23.50
C ASN A 495 -8.26 -2.45 -23.29
N TRP A 496 -9.06 -3.34 -22.72
CA TRP A 496 -8.68 -4.75 -22.68
C TRP A 496 -8.70 -5.33 -24.11
N GLY A 497 -7.85 -6.32 -24.35
CA GLY A 497 -7.52 -6.85 -25.67
C GLY A 497 -8.61 -7.66 -26.36
N LYS A 498 -9.89 -7.31 -26.15
CA LYS A 498 -11.05 -7.95 -26.76
C LYS A 498 -10.88 -8.10 -28.27
N VAL A 499 -11.24 -9.26 -28.79
CA VAL A 499 -11.16 -9.55 -30.23
C VAL A 499 -12.57 -9.68 -30.79
N TYR A 500 -12.83 -8.97 -31.90
CA TYR A 500 -14.04 -9.18 -32.68
C TYR A 500 -13.77 -10.21 -33.77
N CYS A 501 -14.33 -11.42 -33.62
CA CYS A 501 -14.21 -12.48 -34.63
C CYS A 501 -15.43 -12.52 -35.56
N PHE A 502 -15.19 -12.67 -36.86
CA PHE A 502 -16.19 -12.82 -37.91
C PHE A 502 -15.64 -13.71 -39.05
N SER A 503 -16.48 -14.14 -39.98
CA SER A 503 -16.08 -15.02 -41.08
C SER A 503 -16.62 -14.54 -42.42
N ILE A 504 -15.85 -14.74 -43.49
CA ILE A 504 -16.27 -14.52 -44.88
C ILE A 504 -16.68 -15.84 -45.51
N GLN A 505 -17.89 -15.88 -46.08
CA GLN A 505 -18.39 -17.07 -46.78
C GLN A 505 -17.66 -17.29 -48.11
N GLU A 506 -17.46 -18.56 -48.44
CA GLU A 506 -17.08 -18.96 -49.78
C GLU A 506 -18.27 -18.73 -50.72
N LYS A 507 -18.05 -18.10 -51.87
CA LYS A 507 -19.12 -18.02 -52.89
C LYS A 507 -19.44 -19.44 -53.33
N GLU A 508 -20.67 -19.91 -53.08
CA GLU A 508 -21.18 -21.10 -53.75
C GLU A 508 -21.01 -20.90 -55.26
N LYS A 509 -20.20 -21.74 -55.90
CA LYS A 509 -20.12 -21.81 -57.36
C LYS A 509 -21.48 -22.33 -57.84
N LYS A 510 -22.35 -21.42 -58.25
CA LYS A 510 -23.57 -21.76 -59.00
C LYS A 510 -23.24 -22.21 -60.40
#